data_AF-A0A2L2Z4Y2-F1
#
_entry.id   AF-A0A2L2Z4Y2-F1
#
_cell.length_a   1.000
_cell.length_b   1.000
_cell.length_c   1.000
_cell.angle_alpha   90.00
_cell.angle_beta   90.00
_cell.angle_gamma   90.00
#
_symmetry.space_group_name_H-M   'P 1'
#
loop_
_entity.id
_entity.type
_entity.pdbx_description
1 polymer ?
#
loop_
_entity_poly.entity_id
_entity_poly.type
_entity_poly.pdbx_seq_one_letter_code
_entity_poly.pdbx_strand_id
1 'polypeptide(L)' 'NLYPFVATVSMPNLTVADADDSIDKDGVTLLRAAANNHDRVVIVCAPTDYTVIGDFLEKKKTLDAFLNEDSLPLR' A
#
# COMPACT_ATOMS: atom_id res chain seq x y z
N ASN A 1 -0.34 -3.95 1.32
CA ASN A 1 1.02 -4.27 1.78
C ASN A 1 1.55 -5.45 0.95
N LEU A 2 2.83 -5.79 1.08
CA LEU A 2 3.47 -6.88 0.33
C LEU A 2 3.95 -7.97 1.28
N TYR A 3 4.24 -9.15 0.73
CA TYR A 3 5.00 -10.15 1.47
C TYR A 3 6.37 -9.62 1.91
N PRO A 4 6.81 -9.95 3.13
CA PRO A 4 8.01 -9.37 3.72
C PRO A 4 9.28 -10.05 3.18
N PHE A 5 9.56 -9.86 1.89
CA PHE A 5 10.66 -10.52 1.17
C PHE A 5 12.00 -10.42 1.91
N VAL A 6 12.33 -9.22 2.43
CA VAL A 6 13.55 -8.98 3.21
C VAL A 6 13.63 -9.88 4.45
N ALA A 7 12.52 -10.04 5.17
CA ALA A 7 12.47 -10.93 6.33
C ALA A 7 12.61 -12.39 5.91
N THR A 8 11.99 -12.79 4.79
CA THR A 8 12.10 -14.15 4.23
C THR A 8 13.54 -14.50 3.87
N VAL A 9 14.23 -13.67 3.08
CA VAL A 9 15.62 -13.91 2.67
C VAL A 9 16.64 -13.77 3.80
N SER A 10 16.23 -13.23 4.95
CA SER A 10 17.06 -13.16 6.16
C SER A 10 16.97 -14.42 7.02
N MET A 11 16.08 -15.37 6.70
CA MET A 11 15.94 -16.61 7.47
C MET A 11 17.13 -17.55 7.23
N PRO A 12 17.66 -18.19 8.29
CA PRO A 12 18.74 -19.16 8.13
C PRO A 12 18.24 -20.38 7.36
N ASN A 13 19.10 -20.91 6.47
CA ASN A 13 18.84 -22.10 5.64
C ASN A 13 17.70 -21.96 4.61
N LEU A 14 17.26 -20.75 4.28
CA LEU A 14 16.33 -20.53 3.18
C LEU A 14 16.94 -21.00 1.84
N THR A 15 16.15 -21.69 1.02
CA THR A 15 16.57 -22.02 -0.35
C THR A 15 16.25 -20.90 -1.34
N VAL A 16 16.85 -20.96 -2.53
CA VAL A 16 16.52 -20.03 -3.62
C VAL A 16 15.06 -20.20 -4.08
N ALA A 17 14.53 -21.43 -4.03
CA ALA A 17 13.14 -21.70 -4.40
C ALA A 17 12.17 -21.01 -3.43
N ASP A 18 12.43 -21.12 -2.12
CA ASP A 18 11.62 -20.44 -1.10
C ASP A 18 11.68 -18.91 -1.28
N ALA A 19 12.82 -18.37 -1.71
CA ALA A 19 12.95 -16.96 -2.03
C ALA A 19 12.09 -16.57 -3.24
N ASP A 20 12.13 -17.31 -4.35
CA ASP A 20 11.34 -17.01 -5.56
C ASP A 20 9.83 -17.04 -5.28
N ASP A 21 9.37 -18.03 -4.49
CA ASP A 21 7.97 -18.16 -4.07
C ASP A 21 7.51 -17.00 -3.18
N SER A 22 8.43 -16.33 -2.49
CA SER A 22 8.12 -15.18 -1.63
C SER A 22 8.02 -13.84 -2.40
N ILE A 23 8.29 -13.82 -3.70
CA ILE A 23 8.20 -12.60 -4.53
C ILE A 23 6.74 -12.30 -4.86
N ASP A 24 6.24 -11.21 -4.28
CA ASP A 24 4.89 -10.70 -4.51
C ASP A 24 4.81 -9.83 -5.79
N LYS A 25 4.64 -10.49 -6.94
CA LYS A 25 4.58 -9.83 -8.27
C LYS A 25 3.26 -9.06 -8.45
N ASP A 26 2.15 -9.64 -8.00
CA ASP A 26 0.81 -9.07 -8.18
C ASP A 26 0.55 -7.90 -7.22
N GLY A 27 0.99 -8.02 -5.97
CA GLY A 27 0.91 -6.95 -4.98
C GLY A 27 1.65 -5.70 -5.43
N VAL A 28 2.89 -5.83 -5.93
CA VAL A 28 3.65 -4.69 -6.48
C VAL A 28 2.93 -4.08 -7.68
N THR A 29 2.36 -4.91 -8.55
CA THR A 29 1.61 -4.44 -9.72
C THR A 29 0.39 -3.62 -9.32
N LEU A 30 -0.40 -4.11 -8.35
CA LEU A 30 -1.57 -3.40 -7.82
C LEU A 30 -1.17 -2.07 -7.17
N LEU A 31 -0.15 -2.09 -6.29
CA LEU A 31 0.33 -0.89 -5.60
C LEU A 31 0.76 0.19 -6.60
N ARG A 32 1.51 -0.20 -7.65
CA ARG A 32 1.98 0.73 -8.69
C ARG A 32 0.84 1.26 -9.55
N ALA A 33 -0.09 0.39 -9.95
CA ALA A 33 -1.22 0.80 -10.78
C ALA A 33 -2.12 1.82 -10.07
N ALA A 34 -2.43 1.60 -8.80
CA ALA A 34 -3.21 2.53 -8.01
C ALA A 34 -2.45 3.82 -7.67
N ALA A 35 -1.15 3.75 -7.35
CA ALA A 35 -0.33 4.96 -7.16
C ALA A 35 -0.23 5.82 -8.42
N ASN A 36 -0.12 5.20 -9.61
CA ASN A 36 -0.11 5.93 -10.88
C ASN A 36 -1.46 6.58 -11.21
N ASN A 37 -2.56 6.11 -10.60
CA ASN A 37 -3.91 6.64 -10.77
C ASN A 37 -4.37 7.39 -9.51
N HIS A 38 -3.45 8.08 -8.83
CA HIS A 38 -3.71 8.76 -7.55
C HIS A 38 -4.79 9.84 -7.64
N ASP A 39 -5.08 10.38 -8.83
CA ASP A 39 -6.16 11.35 -9.04
C ASP A 39 -7.55 10.79 -8.76
N ARG A 40 -7.68 9.46 -8.73
CA ARG A 40 -8.97 8.78 -8.55
C ARG A 40 -8.92 7.65 -7.53
N VAL A 41 -7.74 7.18 -7.17
CA VAL A 41 -7.54 6.01 -6.31
C VAL A 41 -6.68 6.39 -5.12
N VAL A 42 -7.18 6.06 -3.93
CA VAL A 42 -6.40 6.14 -2.70
C VAL A 42 -5.79 4.77 -2.45
N ILE A 43 -4.47 4.71 -2.35
CA ILE A 43 -3.73 3.50 -2.00
C ILE A 43 -3.27 3.59 -0.54
N VAL A 44 -3.49 2.52 0.22
CA VAL A 44 -2.96 2.39 1.59
C VAL A 44 -2.13 1.12 1.68
N CYS A 45 -0.85 1.26 1.99
CA CYS A 45 0.08 0.14 2.08
C CYS A 45 0.57 -0.15 3.50
N ALA A 46 0.38 0.78 4.44
CA ALA A 46 0.75 0.63 5.84
C ALA A 46 -0.51 0.63 6.74
N PRO A 47 -0.68 -0.36 7.63
CA PRO A 47 -1.81 -0.40 8.56
C PRO A 47 -1.91 0.79 9.51
N THR A 48 -0.79 1.48 9.77
CA THR A 48 -0.75 2.70 10.60
C THR A 48 -1.59 3.83 10.03
N ASP A 49 -1.84 3.83 8.72
CA ASP A 49 -2.58 4.89 8.05
C ASP A 49 -4.10 4.65 8.08
N TYR A 50 -4.55 3.46 8.53
CA TYR A 50 -5.97 3.10 8.53
C TYR A 50 -6.80 4.05 9.38
N THR A 51 -6.28 4.51 10.52
CA THR A 51 -6.99 5.46 11.39
C THR A 51 -7.22 6.79 10.68
N VAL A 52 -6.19 7.35 10.03
CA VAL A 52 -6.29 8.63 9.32
C VAL A 52 -7.30 8.53 8.17
N ILE A 53 -7.26 7.44 7.41
CA ILE A 53 -8.18 7.20 6.29
C ILE A 53 -9.60 6.96 6.79
N GLY A 54 -9.79 6.17 7.85
CA GLY A 54 -11.08 5.92 8.46
C GLY A 54 -11.74 7.21 8.95
N ASP A 55 -11.01 7.99 9.76
CA ASP A 55 -11.45 9.31 10.24
C ASP A 55 -11.85 10.23 9.10
N PHE A 56 -11.09 10.20 8.01
CA PHE A 56 -11.37 11.01 6.85
C PHE A 56 -12.68 10.59 6.17
N LEU A 57 -12.87 9.30 5.91
CA LEU A 57 -14.06 8.78 5.25
C LEU A 57 -15.33 9.08 6.06
N GLU A 58 -15.24 9.02 7.39
CA GLU A 58 -16.33 9.41 8.29
C GLU A 58 -16.66 10.91 8.20
N LYS A 59 -15.64 11.78 8.14
CA LYS A 59 -15.81 13.24 8.18
C LYS A 59 -16.21 13.86 6.83
N LYS A 60 -15.59 13.41 5.72
CA LYS A 60 -15.59 14.16 4.45
C LYS A 60 -16.53 13.62 3.36
N LYS A 61 -17.27 12.54 3.64
CA LYS A 61 -18.37 11.95 2.83
C LYS A 61 -18.07 11.56 1.37
N THR A 62 -17.08 12.17 0.70
CA THR A 62 -16.70 11.84 -0.69
C THR A 62 -15.19 11.72 -0.84
N LEU A 63 -14.78 10.81 -1.72
CA LEU A 63 -13.37 10.59 -2.05
C LEU A 63 -12.78 11.78 -2.83
N ASP A 64 -13.59 12.48 -3.61
CA ASP A 64 -13.14 13.68 -4.33
C ASP A 64 -12.73 14.80 -3.37
N ALA A 65 -13.40 14.93 -2.23
CA ALA A 65 -13.00 15.88 -1.19
C ALA A 65 -11.69 15.48 -0.50
N PHE A 66 -11.31 14.20 -0.55
CA PHE A 66 -10.01 13.70 -0.07
C PHE A 66 -8.92 14.10 -1.04
N LEU A 67 -9.07 13.67 -2.29
CA LEU A 67 -8.03 13.76 -3.30
C LEU A 67 -7.70 15.22 -3.64
N ASN A 68 -8.63 16.14 -3.42
CA ASN A 68 -8.44 17.57 -3.66
C ASN A 68 -8.00 18.36 -2.41
N GLU A 69 -7.69 17.71 -1.29
CA GLU A 69 -7.22 18.39 -0.09
C GLU A 69 -5.70 18.54 -0.08
N ASP A 70 -5.22 19.77 -0.25
CA ASP A 70 -3.79 20.12 -0.34
C ASP A 70 -2.99 19.82 0.94
N SER A 71 -3.66 19.59 2.07
CA SER A 71 -3.02 19.29 3.35
C SER A 71 -2.81 17.79 3.61
N LEU A 72 -3.14 16.92 2.67
CA LEU A 72 -2.87 15.49 2.84
C LEU A 72 -1.37 15.23 2.73
N PRO A 73 -0.76 14.58 3.74
CA PRO A 73 0.67 14.24 3.72
C PRO A 73 1.03 13.18 2.66
N LEU A 74 0.05 12.71 1.88
CA LEU A 74 0.15 11.62 0.91
C LEU A 74 0.15 12.09 -0.56
N ARG A 75 0.15 13.42 -0.81
CA ARG A 75 0.40 14.00 -2.13
C ARG A 75 1.86 14.44 -2.27
#